data_AF-A0A1Q8AYL7-F1
#
_entry.id   AF-A0A1Q8AYL7-F1
#
_cell.length_a   1.000
_cell.length_b   1.000
_cell.length_c   1.000
_cell.angle_alpha   90.00
_cell.angle_beta   90.00
_cell.angle_gamma   90.00
#
_symmetry.space_group_name_H-M   'P 1'
#
loop_
_entity.id
_entity.type
_entity.pdbx_description
1 polymer ?
#
loop_
_entity_poly.entity_id
_entity_poly.type
_entity_poly.pdbx_seq_one_letter_code
_entity_poly.pdbx_strand_id
1 'polypeptide(L)'
;MVIHPGSPDQATYWAFSEFASLNDARNNLRRREKTKSGDIHHVLRDGSGGAGAARETIQTLTEWIEQHPDVEAVVWTGLQSNWQEKRGCPFALQDAMNFLSALEAERDRAKAAYDRAREYMTNAPSAVDTPVRQAMRVRGWHDIQLSSTLFESTAAPPSAPESPRENG
;
A
#
# COMPACT_ATOMS: atom_id res chain seq x y z
N MET A 1 -2.44 -0.54 -0.21
CA MET A 1 -1.93 0.51 -1.12
C MET A 1 -2.36 1.87 -0.58
N VAL A 2 -1.40 2.79 -0.37
CA VAL A 2 -1.69 4.20 -0.07
C VAL A 2 -1.27 4.98 -1.30
N ILE A 3 -2.22 5.56 -2.02
CA ILE A 3 -1.94 6.43 -3.17
C ILE A 3 -2.13 7.86 -2.69
N HIS A 4 -1.04 8.62 -2.61
CA HIS A 4 -1.07 10.05 -2.33
C HIS A 4 -0.47 10.80 -3.51
N PRO A 5 -1.24 11.65 -4.22
CA PRO A 5 -0.71 12.45 -5.32
C PRO A 5 0.51 13.28 -4.88
N GLY A 6 1.57 13.26 -5.71
CA GLY A 6 2.81 14.00 -5.43
C GLY A 6 3.77 13.35 -4.43
N SER A 7 3.47 12.16 -3.92
CA SER A 7 4.47 11.33 -3.21
C SER A 7 5.30 10.50 -4.19
N PRO A 8 6.55 10.13 -3.84
CA PRO A 8 7.34 9.19 -4.65
C PRO A 8 6.63 7.84 -4.80
N ASP A 9 6.89 7.17 -5.91
CA ASP A 9 6.36 5.82 -6.16
C ASP A 9 6.86 4.84 -5.10
N GLN A 10 5.95 4.00 -4.61
CA GLN A 10 6.22 2.99 -3.61
C GLN A 10 5.72 1.65 -4.09
N ALA A 11 6.57 0.62 -3.99
CA ALA A 11 6.14 -0.76 -4.21
C ALA A 11 4.91 -1.08 -3.34
N THR A 12 3.88 -1.63 -3.98
CA THR A 12 2.64 -1.98 -3.31
C THR A 12 2.31 -3.43 -3.57
N TYR A 13 1.71 -4.07 -2.56
CA TYR A 13 1.25 -5.45 -2.67
C TYR A 13 -0.24 -5.48 -3.02
N TRP A 14 -0.61 -6.51 -3.77
CA TRP A 14 -1.97 -6.82 -4.16
C TRP A 14 -2.21 -8.32 -3.95
N ALA A 15 -3.47 -8.74 -3.97
CA ALA A 15 -3.87 -10.12 -3.84
C ALA A 15 -5.18 -10.36 -4.59
N PHE A 16 -5.39 -11.57 -5.08
CA PHE A 16 -6.66 -11.97 -5.66
C PHE A 16 -7.76 -11.99 -4.60
N SER A 17 -8.95 -11.56 -4.99
CA SER A 17 -10.16 -11.74 -4.19
C SER A 17 -10.69 -13.15 -4.39
N GLU A 18 -11.07 -13.84 -3.32
CA GLU A 18 -11.75 -15.15 -3.41
C GLU A 18 -13.25 -15.01 -3.74
N PHE A 19 -13.75 -13.78 -3.87
CA PHE A 19 -15.16 -13.52 -4.12
C PHE A 19 -15.45 -13.39 -5.62
N ALA A 20 -16.49 -14.09 -6.07
CA ALA A 20 -16.94 -14.09 -7.47
C ALA A 20 -17.64 -12.79 -7.90
N SER A 21 -18.02 -11.91 -6.96
CA SER A 21 -18.68 -10.64 -7.27
C SER A 21 -17.88 -9.45 -6.76
N LEU A 22 -17.81 -8.40 -7.59
CA LEU A 22 -17.20 -7.12 -7.23
C LEU A 22 -17.84 -6.56 -5.95
N ASN A 23 -19.15 -6.70 -5.78
CA ASN A 23 -19.84 -6.15 -4.63
C ASN A 23 -19.47 -6.87 -3.33
N ASP A 24 -19.26 -8.18 -3.38
CA ASP A 24 -18.81 -8.96 -2.23
C ASP A 24 -17.34 -8.65 -1.90
N ALA A 25 -16.47 -8.53 -2.92
CA ALA A 25 -15.09 -8.11 -2.74
C ALA A 25 -15.00 -6.72 -2.07
N ARG A 26 -15.82 -5.77 -2.54
CA ARG A 26 -15.92 -4.42 -1.94
C ARG A 26 -16.44 -4.46 -0.50
N ASN A 27 -17.46 -5.27 -0.21
CA ASN A 27 -18.01 -5.40 1.13
C ASN A 27 -17.03 -6.11 2.09
N ASN A 28 -16.28 -7.08 1.61
CA ASN A 28 -15.21 -7.73 2.36
C ASN A 28 -14.14 -6.71 2.76
N LEU A 29 -13.62 -5.94 1.79
CA LEU A 29 -12.64 -4.91 2.04
C LEU A 29 -13.18 -3.85 3.01
N ARG A 30 -14.42 -3.39 2.82
CA ARG A 30 -15.09 -2.43 3.72
C ARG A 30 -15.10 -2.89 5.18
N ARG A 31 -15.45 -4.16 5.41
CA ARG A 31 -15.51 -4.74 6.76
C ARG A 31 -14.12 -4.85 7.38
N ARG A 32 -13.13 -5.28 6.60
CA ARG A 32 -11.74 -5.40 7.03
C ARG A 32 -11.17 -4.05 7.47
N GLU A 33 -11.37 -3.02 6.64
CA GLU A 33 -10.83 -1.68 6.86
C GLU A 33 -11.71 -0.83 7.80
N LYS A 34 -12.85 -1.37 8.26
CA LYS A 34 -13.82 -0.72 9.15
C LYS A 34 -14.23 0.68 8.67
N THR A 35 -14.45 0.82 7.37
CA THR A 35 -14.76 2.10 6.73
C THR A 35 -16.14 2.13 6.07
N LYS A 36 -16.51 3.26 5.48
CA LYS A 36 -17.78 3.47 4.77
C LYS A 36 -17.66 3.00 3.31
N SER A 37 -18.78 2.64 2.68
CA SER A 37 -18.78 2.19 1.28
C SER A 37 -18.26 3.24 0.30
N GLY A 38 -18.38 4.53 0.65
CA GLY A 38 -17.86 5.64 -0.16
C GLY A 38 -16.33 5.69 -0.23
N ASP A 39 -15.64 5.09 0.74
CA ASP A 39 -14.18 5.02 0.79
C ASP A 39 -13.64 3.74 0.12
N ILE A 40 -14.51 2.91 -0.47
CA ILE A 40 -14.14 1.69 -1.19
C ILE A 40 -14.35 1.92 -2.69
N HIS A 41 -13.24 2.24 -3.35
CA HIS A 41 -13.18 2.48 -4.79
C HIS A 41 -12.90 1.19 -5.54
N HIS A 42 -13.21 1.22 -6.82
CA HIS A 42 -12.89 0.15 -7.74
C HIS A 42 -12.71 0.72 -9.15
N VAL A 43 -12.06 -0.05 -10.01
CA VAL A 43 -11.99 0.18 -11.46
C VAL A 43 -12.05 -1.17 -12.15
N LEU A 44 -12.83 -1.25 -13.22
CA LEU A 44 -13.00 -2.42 -14.07
C LEU A 44 -11.99 -2.38 -15.21
N ARG A 45 -11.73 -3.53 -15.84
CA ARG A 45 -10.84 -3.67 -16.99
C ARG A 45 -11.17 -2.72 -18.15
N ASP A 46 -12.45 -2.41 -18.37
CA ASP A 46 -12.89 -1.48 -19.42
C ASP A 46 -12.70 0.00 -19.05
N GLY A 47 -12.04 0.27 -17.91
CA GLY A 47 -11.83 1.61 -17.35
C GLY A 47 -13.05 2.21 -16.69
N SER A 48 -14.19 1.50 -16.66
CA SER A 48 -15.39 1.95 -15.95
C SER A 48 -15.24 1.73 -14.43
N GLY A 49 -16.08 2.41 -13.66
CA GLY A 49 -15.85 2.56 -12.22
C GLY A 49 -14.94 3.76 -11.93
N GLY A 50 -14.46 3.86 -10.70
CA GLY A 50 -13.51 4.91 -10.30
C GLY A 50 -14.12 6.22 -9.82
N ALA A 51 -15.45 6.30 -9.70
CA ALA A 51 -16.11 7.48 -9.13
C ALA A 51 -15.54 7.82 -7.74
N GLY A 52 -15.17 9.09 -7.55
CA GLY A 52 -14.61 9.61 -6.30
C GLY A 52 -13.11 9.39 -6.10
N ALA A 53 -12.41 8.72 -7.02
CA ALA A 53 -10.95 8.61 -7.00
C ALA A 53 -10.29 9.62 -7.96
N ALA A 54 -9.01 9.92 -7.75
CA ALA A 54 -8.25 10.80 -8.63
C ALA A 54 -8.09 10.17 -10.03
N ARG A 55 -8.15 11.00 -11.08
CA ARG A 55 -8.07 10.55 -12.48
C ARG A 55 -6.77 9.81 -12.76
N GLU A 56 -5.66 10.30 -12.21
CA GLU A 56 -4.33 9.71 -12.33
C GLU A 56 -4.27 8.31 -11.70
N THR A 57 -4.98 8.11 -10.58
CA THR A 57 -5.11 6.79 -9.94
C THR A 57 -5.86 5.81 -10.83
N ILE A 58 -6.99 6.24 -11.40
CA ILE A 58 -7.78 5.40 -12.30
C ILE A 58 -6.95 5.00 -13.52
N GLN A 59 -6.27 5.96 -14.14
CA GLN A 59 -5.39 5.70 -15.29
C GLN A 59 -4.31 4.65 -14.94
N THR A 60 -3.58 4.87 -13.84
CA THR A 60 -2.51 3.95 -13.40
C THR A 60 -3.04 2.54 -13.18
N LEU A 61 -4.22 2.40 -12.57
CA LEU A 61 -4.81 1.09 -12.29
C LEU A 61 -5.36 0.41 -13.55
N THR A 62 -5.94 1.17 -14.48
CA THR A 62 -6.38 0.62 -15.78
C THR A 62 -5.19 0.07 -16.56
N GLU A 63 -4.11 0.84 -16.68
CA GLU A 63 -2.86 0.41 -17.33
C GLU A 63 -2.25 -0.83 -16.65
N TRP A 64 -2.36 -0.91 -15.32
CA TRP A 64 -1.92 -2.08 -14.57
C TRP A 64 -2.80 -3.32 -14.84
N ILE A 65 -4.13 -3.18 -14.90
CA ILE A 65 -5.06 -4.29 -15.21
C ILE A 65 -4.82 -4.86 -16.61
N GLU A 66 -4.49 -4.01 -17.59
CA GLU A 66 -4.16 -4.44 -18.95
C GLU A 66 -2.97 -5.41 -19.00
N GLN A 67 -2.02 -5.27 -18.07
CA GLN A 67 -0.84 -6.14 -17.95
C GLN A 67 -1.13 -7.45 -17.19
N HIS A 68 -2.31 -7.58 -16.57
CA HIS A 68 -2.67 -8.72 -15.74
C HIS A 68 -3.96 -9.37 -16.27
N PRO A 69 -3.89 -10.31 -17.25
CA PRO A 69 -5.06 -10.82 -17.97
C PRO A 69 -6.12 -11.48 -17.07
N ASP A 70 -5.70 -12.04 -15.93
CA ASP A 70 -6.59 -12.73 -14.98
C ASP A 70 -7.32 -11.78 -14.00
N VAL A 71 -7.09 -10.47 -14.12
CA VAL A 71 -7.71 -9.46 -13.23
C VAL A 71 -8.85 -8.73 -13.96
N GLU A 72 -10.09 -8.87 -13.51
CA GLU A 72 -11.22 -8.15 -14.12
C GLU A 72 -11.48 -6.78 -13.49
N ALA A 73 -11.06 -6.60 -12.23
CA ALA A 73 -11.29 -5.41 -11.45
C ALA A 73 -10.22 -5.24 -10.36
N VAL A 74 -9.90 -3.99 -10.04
CA VAL A 74 -9.13 -3.64 -8.84
C VAL A 74 -10.05 -2.96 -7.84
N VAL A 75 -9.95 -3.35 -6.57
CA VAL A 75 -10.70 -2.77 -5.45
C VAL A 75 -9.71 -2.29 -4.41
N TRP A 76 -9.88 -1.06 -3.92
CA TRP A 76 -8.99 -0.49 -2.91
C TRP A 76 -9.73 0.49 -2.00
N THR A 77 -9.06 0.84 -0.91
CA THR A 77 -9.56 1.81 0.07
C THR A 77 -8.93 3.17 -0.20
N GLY A 78 -9.75 4.20 -0.39
CA GLY A 78 -9.33 5.58 -0.62
C GLY A 78 -9.49 6.45 0.61
N LEU A 79 -8.89 6.06 1.73
CA LEU A 79 -8.96 6.87 2.96
C LEU A 79 -8.24 8.20 2.76
N GLN A 80 -8.93 9.28 3.13
CA GLN A 80 -8.32 10.60 3.20
C GLN A 80 -7.35 10.67 4.37
N SER A 81 -6.23 11.38 4.18
CA SER A 81 -5.31 11.68 5.28
C SER A 81 -6.01 12.55 6.32
N ASN A 82 -5.93 12.15 7.59
CA ASN A 82 -6.37 12.97 8.72
C ASN A 82 -5.22 13.79 9.34
N TRP A 83 -4.06 13.87 8.66
CA TRP A 83 -2.89 14.55 9.21
C TRP A 83 -3.13 16.03 9.44
N GLN A 84 -3.60 16.75 8.41
CA GLN A 84 -3.90 18.18 8.49
C GLN A 84 -4.91 18.47 9.60
N GLU A 85 -5.97 17.67 9.71
CA GLU A 85 -7.00 17.81 10.74
C GLU A 85 -6.43 17.62 12.15
N LYS A 86 -5.62 16.57 12.35
CA LYS A 86 -5.06 16.24 13.66
C LYS A 86 -3.87 17.09 14.07
N ARG A 87 -3.12 17.64 13.10
CA ARG A 87 -1.83 18.29 13.33
C ARG A 87 -1.81 19.77 13.01
N GLY A 88 -2.80 20.27 12.28
CA GLY A 88 -2.88 21.68 11.88
C GLY A 88 -1.90 22.07 10.77
N CYS A 89 -1.07 21.15 10.25
CA CYS A 89 -0.13 21.39 9.17
C CYS A 89 -0.20 20.29 8.09
N PRO A 90 0.22 20.59 6.84
CA PRO A 90 0.36 19.58 5.81
C PRO A 90 1.36 18.50 6.22
N PHE A 91 1.24 17.31 5.65
CA PHE A 91 2.23 16.27 5.93
C PHE A 91 3.60 16.67 5.39
N ALA A 92 4.62 16.61 6.25
CA ALA A 92 6.02 16.76 5.88
C ALA A 92 6.87 15.76 6.67
N LEU A 93 7.98 15.31 6.09
CA LEU A 93 8.88 14.35 6.73
C LEU A 93 9.35 14.85 8.10
N GLN A 94 9.78 16.11 8.20
CA GLN A 94 10.27 16.66 9.46
C GLN A 94 9.18 16.68 10.54
N ASP A 95 7.93 17.00 10.20
CA ASP A 95 6.81 17.00 11.14
C ASP A 95 6.46 15.58 11.61
N ALA A 96 6.53 14.61 10.70
CA ALA A 96 6.37 13.19 11.03
C ALA A 96 7.47 12.71 11.99
N MET A 97 8.72 13.09 11.73
CA MET A 97 9.85 12.77 12.61
C MET A 97 9.69 13.43 13.99
N ASN A 98 9.29 14.70 14.04
CA ASN A 98 9.03 15.42 15.29
C ASN A 98 7.92 14.74 16.10
N PHE A 99 6.85 14.31 15.45
CA PHE A 99 5.77 13.56 16.10
C PHE A 99 6.27 12.26 16.73
N LEU A 100 7.00 11.46 15.96
CA LEU A 100 7.51 10.19 16.45
C LEU A 100 8.48 10.41 17.62
N SER A 101 9.38 11.41 17.53
CA SER A 101 10.27 11.80 18.64
C SER A 101 9.50 12.17 19.90
N ALA A 102 8.42 12.95 19.78
CA ALA A 102 7.57 13.31 20.91
C ALA A 102 6.90 12.08 21.54
N LEU A 103 6.42 11.13 20.72
CA LEU A 103 5.88 9.86 21.20
C LEU A 103 6.93 9.02 21.95
N GLU A 104 8.20 9.02 21.52
CA GLU A 104 9.26 8.32 22.24
C GLU A 104 9.57 8.98 23.58
N ALA A 105 9.65 10.32 23.59
CA ALA A 105 9.90 11.09 24.81
C ALA A 105 8.79 10.92 25.86
N GLU A 106 7.55 10.74 25.40
CA GLU A 106 6.37 10.52 26.24
C GLU A 106 5.99 9.04 26.35
N ARG A 107 6.86 8.09 25.98
CA ARG A 107 6.53 6.66 25.85
C ARG A 107 5.78 6.09 27.04
N ASP A 108 6.13 6.46 28.26
CA ASP A 108 5.50 5.92 29.46
C ASP A 108 4.07 6.45 29.66
N ARG A 109 3.80 7.70 29.26
CA ARG A 109 2.47 8.33 29.32
C ARG A 109 1.61 8.00 28.10
N ALA A 110 2.23 7.90 26.93
CA ALA A 110 1.60 7.68 25.63
C ALA A 110 1.82 6.25 25.11
N LYS A 111 1.99 5.27 26.01
CA LYS A 111 2.43 3.90 25.67
C LYS A 111 1.62 3.27 24.55
N ALA A 112 0.29 3.33 24.61
CA ALA A 112 -0.57 2.75 23.59
C ALA A 112 -0.40 3.38 22.20
N ALA A 113 -0.10 4.68 22.13
CA ALA A 113 0.14 5.38 20.88
C ALA A 113 1.55 5.09 20.34
N TYR A 114 2.55 5.08 21.22
CA TYR A 114 3.92 4.67 20.89
C TYR A 114 3.97 3.24 20.36
N ASP A 115 3.37 2.29 21.08
CA ASP A 115 3.37 0.87 20.71
C ASP A 115 2.68 0.66 19.35
N ARG A 116 1.54 1.32 19.10
CA ARG A 116 0.87 1.29 17.80
C ARG A 116 1.73 1.89 16.68
N ALA A 117 2.32 3.06 16.90
CA ALA A 117 3.18 3.69 15.89
C ALA A 117 4.37 2.78 15.55
N ARG A 118 4.97 2.14 16.56
CA ARG A 118 6.05 1.19 16.40
C ARG A 118 5.60 -0.05 15.63
N GLU A 119 4.50 -0.66 16.03
CA GLU A 119 3.91 -1.82 15.36
C GLU A 119 3.66 -1.53 13.87
N TYR A 120 3.02 -0.41 13.53
CA TYR A 120 2.79 -0.01 12.15
C TYR A 120 4.09 0.15 11.35
N MET A 121 5.12 0.74 11.96
CA MET A 121 6.40 1.02 11.30
C MET A 121 7.21 -0.27 11.07
N THR A 122 7.24 -1.16 12.06
CA THR A 122 8.08 -2.37 12.04
C THR A 122 7.44 -3.53 11.30
N ASN A 123 6.10 -3.61 11.30
CA ASN A 123 5.36 -4.71 10.65
C ASN A 123 5.08 -4.46 9.17
N ALA A 124 5.40 -3.28 8.64
CA ALA A 124 5.32 -3.02 7.22
C ALA A 124 6.33 -3.90 6.46
N PRO A 125 5.95 -4.52 5.32
CA PRO A 125 6.88 -5.26 4.48
C PRO A 125 8.10 -4.44 4.09
N SER A 126 9.27 -5.07 3.93
CA SER A 126 10.51 -4.39 3.59
C SER A 126 10.43 -3.59 2.28
N ALA A 127 9.64 -4.05 1.30
CA ALA A 127 9.42 -3.33 0.05
C ALA A 127 8.63 -2.01 0.20
N VAL A 128 7.91 -1.82 1.32
CA VAL A 128 7.21 -0.56 1.62
C VAL A 128 8.18 0.42 2.30
N ASP A 129 9.19 0.88 1.57
CA ASP A 129 10.30 1.66 2.09
C ASP A 129 10.10 3.19 2.01
N THR A 130 9.26 3.73 2.89
CA THR A 130 8.96 5.17 2.88
C THR A 130 10.09 6.01 3.50
N PRO A 131 10.21 7.31 3.15
CA PRO A 131 11.21 8.20 3.76
C PRO A 131 11.16 8.28 5.29
N VAL A 132 9.94 8.20 5.87
CA VAL A 132 9.77 8.16 7.34
C VAL A 132 10.38 6.87 7.91
N ARG A 133 10.16 5.71 7.26
CA ARG A 133 10.75 4.44 7.71
C ARG A 133 12.27 4.47 7.65
N GLN A 134 12.82 4.94 6.53
CA GLN A 134 14.27 5.08 6.36
C GLN A 134 14.87 5.90 7.51
N ALA A 135 14.28 7.06 7.83
CA ALA A 135 14.73 7.92 8.91
C ALA A 135 14.57 7.27 10.30
N MET A 136 13.51 6.49 10.54
CA MET A 136 13.30 5.80 11.82
C MET A 136 14.22 4.59 12.01
N ARG A 137 14.65 3.91 10.95
CA ARG A 137 15.66 2.83 11.04
C ARG A 137 16.99 3.34 11.57
N VAL A 138 17.43 4.53 11.15
CA VAL A 138 18.64 5.20 11.69
C VAL A 138 18.50 5.44 13.21
N ARG A 139 17.27 5.55 13.71
CA ARG A 139 16.94 5.72 15.14
C ARG A 139 16.67 4.41 15.88
N GLY A 140 16.96 3.26 15.25
CA GLY A 140 16.86 1.94 15.87
C GLY A 140 15.49 1.26 15.78
N TRP A 141 14.56 1.78 14.98
CA TRP A 141 13.29 1.12 14.71
C TRP A 141 13.49 0.12 13.57
N HIS A 142 13.75 -1.13 13.93
CA HIS A 142 14.04 -2.19 12.96
C HIS A 142 12.78 -2.95 12.56
N ASP A 143 12.71 -3.28 11.28
CA ASP A 143 11.61 -4.06 10.71
C ASP A 143 11.63 -5.49 11.25
N ILE A 144 10.44 -6.06 11.46
CA ILE A 144 10.34 -7.48 11.76
C ILE A 144 10.53 -8.30 10.48
N GLN A 145 11.10 -9.48 10.63
CA GLN A 145 11.17 -10.44 9.53
C GLN A 145 9.79 -11.07 9.33
N LEU A 146 9.09 -10.65 8.27
CA LEU A 146 7.82 -11.24 7.87
C LEU A 146 8.06 -12.60 7.19
N SER A 147 7.15 -13.56 7.39
CA SER A 147 7.24 -14.87 6.78
C SER A 147 7.23 -14.76 5.25
N SER A 148 8.10 -15.51 4.56
CA SER A 148 8.12 -15.59 3.10
C SER A 148 6.81 -16.16 2.54
N THR A 149 6.06 -16.93 3.32
CA THR A 149 4.75 -17.48 2.93
C THR A 149 3.67 -16.42 2.75
N LEU A 150 3.90 -15.19 3.22
CA LEU A 150 2.97 -14.07 3.04
C LEU A 150 3.08 -13.43 1.67
N PHE A 151 4.14 -13.75 0.93
CA PHE A 151 4.44 -13.16 -0.37
C PHE A 151 4.41 -14.23 -1.44
N GLU A 152 4.01 -13.82 -2.65
CA GLU A 152 4.13 -14.68 -3.81
C GLU A 152 5.61 -15.05 -4.02
N SER A 153 5.88 -16.34 -4.20
CA SER A 153 7.23 -16.79 -4.50
C SER A 153 7.60 -16.22 -5.85
N THR A 154 8.65 -15.40 -5.90
CA THR A 154 9.18 -14.87 -7.17
C THR A 154 9.73 -16.04 -7.97
N ALA A 155 8.89 -16.70 -8.78
CA ALA A 155 9.37 -17.61 -9.80
C ALA A 155 10.26 -16.78 -10.73
N ALA A 156 11.47 -17.27 -11.00
CA ALA A 156 12.39 -16.62 -11.93
C ALA A 156 11.66 -16.38 -13.27
N PRO A 157 11.93 -15.25 -13.96
CA PRO A 157 11.35 -15.01 -15.27
C PRO A 157 11.64 -16.22 -16.19
N PRO A 158 10.71 -16.59 -17.08
CA PRO A 158 10.94 -17.69 -18.01
C PRO A 158 12.26 -17.43 -18.75
N SER A 159 13.17 -18.40 -18.70
CA SER A 159 14.45 -18.33 -19.39
C SER A 159 14.20 -17.99 -20.85
N ALA A 160 14.89 -16.97 -21.37
CA ALA A 160 14.78 -16.53 -22.75
C ALA A 160 14.88 -17.73 -23.71
N PRO A 161 14.11 -17.75 -24.81
CA PRO A 161 14.19 -18.85 -25.77
C PRO A 161 15.62 -18.97 -26.29
N GLU A 162 16.19 -20.17 -26.17
CA GLU A 162 17.49 -20.54 -26.74
C GLU A 162 17.49 -20.13 -28.23
N SER A 163 18.40 -19.24 -28.62
CA SER A 163 18.57 -18.85 -30.02
C SER A 163 18.81 -20.10 -30.87
N PRO A 164 18.21 -20.19 -32.08
CA PRO A 164 18.43 -21.34 -32.94
C PRO A 164 19.92 -21.48 -33.22
N ARG A 165 20.48 -22.65 -32.93
CA ARG A 165 21.82 -23.01 -33.39
C ARG A 165 21.79 -23.00 -34.91
N GLU A 166 22.48 -22.04 -35.51
CA GLU A 166 22.79 -22.06 -36.93
C GLU A 166 23.57 -23.34 -37.23
N ASN A 167 22.92 -24.28 -37.92
CA ASN A 167 23.58 -25.43 -38.50
C ASN A 167 24.12 -25.02 -39.87
N GLY A 168 25.47 -25.03 -39.96
CA GLY A 168 26.29 -25.48 -41.10
C GLY A 168 25.92 -25.04 -42.50
#